data_AF-A0A953B6D7-F1
#
_entry.id   AF-A0A953B6D7-F1
#
_cell.length_a   1.000
_cell.length_b   1.000
_cell.length_c   1.000
_cell.angle_alpha   90.00
_cell.angle_beta   90.00
_cell.angle_gamma   90.00
#
_symmetry.space_group_name_H-M   'P 1'
#
loop_
_entity.id
_entity.type
_entity.pdbx_description
1 polymer ?
#
loop_
_entity_poly.entity_id
_entity_poly.type
_entity_poly.pdbx_seq_one_letter_code
_entity_poly.pdbx_strand_id
1 'polypeptide(L)'
;MATTRSLQSEQAGFVGRTVGETSVYPPAFLEYTWYASLAYGMLGQVWGIVIPSVGGAILVLLAVVCLLNVGGQAVRTYKPIAWALCTGIVVIAIQFFFHEGGERASTEAIYFIGWLALLIIVQTLSLRPYFLQRFALVAFAIGVACLPYINIRNVGGVMRAWASGTGISNPNVLGLWFGFSTVYFLFWGLQCRKPMLRAAAWTAAVGSLYIVTLSVSRGPLLAIVLACVVGFRSELKRSFVPLLSLVLLMCLVYVSGVFDEEIAYYTARGAEESGRGRLWPLALDRIFDSPWVGVGLGDILIRTRSGKLMNPHNGLLHIALGAGIVPVICFLAYCGHVAAGAVRMMRSVQVGEAALLPPLIVFGLFETMVLDFAFMTSWVVVVFGLAASASKRSIIKNLDDCPGDKFRGHVA
;
A
#
# COMPACT_ATOMS: atom_id res chain seq x y z
N MET A 1 35.18 3.79 49.83
CA MET A 1 33.94 3.67 50.62
C MET A 1 33.23 5.02 50.56
N ALA A 2 32.27 5.18 49.66
CA ALA A 2 31.46 6.38 49.51
C ALA A 2 29.99 5.95 49.51
N THR A 3 29.20 6.61 50.34
CA THR A 3 27.89 6.19 50.84
C THR A 3 26.75 6.56 49.88
N THR A 4 26.07 5.54 49.36
CA THR A 4 24.80 5.61 48.64
C THR A 4 23.62 5.65 49.62
N ARG A 5 23.30 6.84 50.15
CA ARG A 5 22.04 7.10 50.87
C ARG A 5 21.65 8.56 50.67
N SER A 6 20.66 8.85 49.81
CA SER A 6 19.78 10.04 49.90
C SER A 6 18.95 10.37 48.63
N LEU A 7 18.41 9.38 47.90
CA LEU A 7 17.46 9.66 46.80
C LEU A 7 16.22 8.78 46.84
N GLN A 8 15.56 8.69 48.01
CA GLN A 8 14.37 7.82 48.17
C GLN A 8 13.16 8.45 48.88
N SER A 9 13.08 9.77 49.11
CA SER A 9 12.00 10.33 49.95
C SER A 9 11.11 11.43 49.35
N GLU A 10 11.12 11.72 48.04
CA GLU A 10 10.21 12.74 47.45
C GLU A 10 9.47 12.30 46.19
N GLN A 11 8.80 11.14 46.24
CA GLN A 11 7.80 10.76 45.22
C GLN A 11 6.49 10.25 45.83
N ALA A 12 6.08 10.84 46.96
CA ALA A 12 4.74 10.67 47.53
C ALA A 12 3.89 11.91 47.23
N GLY A 13 3.56 12.15 45.97
CA GLY A 13 2.75 13.29 45.57
C GLY A 13 2.14 13.09 44.18
N PHE A 14 0.82 12.94 44.14
CA PHE A 14 -0.01 13.10 42.93
C PHE A 14 -0.03 11.92 41.93
N VAL A 15 -0.38 10.71 42.40
CA VAL A 15 -1.05 9.73 41.53
C VAL A 15 -2.54 10.05 41.51
N GLY A 16 -2.89 11.17 40.87
CA GLY A 16 -4.23 11.34 40.36
C GLY A 16 -4.44 10.25 39.33
N ARG A 17 -5.17 9.19 39.69
CA ARG A 17 -5.71 8.19 38.75
C ARG A 17 -6.59 8.97 37.76
N THR A 18 -5.99 9.50 36.70
CA THR A 18 -6.71 9.83 35.48
C THR A 18 -7.37 8.53 35.08
N VAL A 19 -8.69 8.46 35.28
CA VAL A 19 -9.57 7.35 34.89
C VAL A 19 -9.04 6.83 33.57
N GLY A 20 -8.44 5.65 33.62
CA GLY A 20 -7.68 5.11 32.52
C GLY A 20 -8.61 4.99 31.33
N GLU A 21 -8.39 5.82 30.31
CA GLU A 21 -8.84 5.52 28.96
C GLU A 21 -8.17 4.19 28.61
N THR A 22 -8.79 3.07 29.00
CA THR A 22 -8.49 1.78 28.43
C THR A 22 -8.80 1.95 26.96
N SER A 23 -7.76 2.20 26.17
CA SER A 23 -7.86 2.34 24.72
C SER A 23 -8.59 1.12 24.21
N VAL A 24 -9.88 1.27 23.89
CA VAL A 24 -10.72 0.16 23.45
C VAL A 24 -10.26 -0.16 22.04
N TYR A 25 -9.48 -1.23 21.91
CA TYR A 25 -9.12 -1.77 20.61
C TYR A 25 -10.39 -2.28 19.91
N PRO A 26 -10.51 -2.13 18.59
CA PRO A 26 -11.64 -2.71 17.89
C PRO A 26 -11.63 -4.24 18.03
N PRO A 27 -12.81 -4.87 18.09
CA PRO A 27 -12.93 -6.32 18.21
C PRO A 27 -12.18 -7.07 17.11
N ALA A 28 -11.62 -8.24 17.46
CA ALA A 28 -10.80 -9.01 16.53
C ALA A 28 -11.55 -9.53 15.30
N PHE A 29 -12.84 -9.83 15.48
CA PHE A 29 -13.68 -10.33 14.39
C PHE A 29 -13.78 -9.32 13.23
N LEU A 30 -13.73 -8.01 13.48
CA LEU A 30 -13.76 -7.00 12.40
C LEU A 30 -12.55 -7.14 11.46
N GLU A 31 -11.38 -7.42 12.03
CA GLU A 31 -10.17 -7.65 11.25
C GLU A 31 -10.27 -8.94 10.43
N TYR A 32 -10.76 -10.03 11.03
CA TYR A 32 -10.94 -11.30 10.32
C TYR A 32 -12.03 -11.23 9.24
N THR A 33 -13.13 -10.53 9.49
CA THR A 33 -14.17 -10.27 8.48
C THR A 33 -13.61 -9.48 7.31
N TRP A 34 -12.76 -8.47 7.57
CA TRP A 34 -12.08 -7.75 6.49
C TRP A 34 -11.15 -8.65 5.68
N TYR A 35 -10.35 -9.50 6.34
CA TYR A 35 -9.48 -10.47 5.66
C TYR A 35 -10.26 -11.48 4.82
N ALA A 36 -11.38 -12.00 5.34
CA ALA A 36 -12.28 -12.88 4.60
C ALA A 36 -12.87 -12.15 3.38
N SER A 37 -13.29 -10.89 3.54
CA SER A 37 -13.77 -10.06 2.42
C SER A 37 -12.68 -9.81 1.37
N LEU A 38 -11.43 -9.62 1.79
CA LEU A 38 -10.30 -9.45 0.88
C LEU A 38 -10.01 -10.74 0.10
N ALA A 39 -9.99 -11.88 0.79
CA ALA A 39 -9.84 -13.19 0.15
C ALA A 39 -10.98 -13.47 -0.83
N TYR A 40 -12.23 -13.16 -0.45
CA TYR A 40 -13.39 -13.25 -1.34
C TYR A 40 -13.23 -12.38 -2.59
N GLY A 41 -12.78 -11.13 -2.44
CA GLY A 41 -12.53 -10.24 -3.58
C GLY A 41 -11.42 -10.71 -4.53
N MET A 42 -10.43 -11.44 -4.02
CA MET A 42 -9.29 -11.92 -4.82
C MET A 42 -9.52 -13.32 -5.42
N LEU A 43 -10.17 -14.22 -4.69
CA LEU A 43 -10.28 -15.65 -5.06
C LEU A 43 -11.72 -16.08 -5.35
N GLY A 44 -12.72 -15.28 -5.00
CA GLY A 44 -14.12 -15.70 -5.11
C GLY A 44 -14.50 -16.12 -6.53
N GLN A 45 -13.98 -15.43 -7.54
CA GLN A 45 -14.32 -15.69 -8.94
C GLN A 45 -13.78 -17.05 -9.42
N VAL A 46 -12.53 -17.39 -9.08
CA VAL A 46 -11.95 -18.72 -9.40
C VAL A 46 -12.58 -19.84 -8.58
N TRP A 47 -13.13 -19.53 -7.41
CA TRP A 47 -13.87 -20.49 -6.58
C TRP A 47 -15.35 -20.62 -6.97
N GLY A 48 -15.83 -19.79 -7.93
CA GLY A 48 -17.23 -19.83 -8.37
C GLY A 48 -18.23 -19.39 -7.31
N ILE A 49 -17.79 -18.62 -6.30
CA ILE A 49 -18.64 -18.15 -5.18
C ILE A 49 -19.02 -16.67 -5.29
N VAL A 50 -18.66 -15.97 -6.37
CA VAL A 50 -18.95 -14.54 -6.53
C VAL A 50 -20.43 -14.32 -6.76
N ILE A 51 -21.05 -13.65 -5.81
CA ILE A 51 -22.34 -13.01 -5.96
C ILE A 51 -22.09 -11.53 -6.28
N PRO A 52 -22.65 -11.00 -7.38
CA PRO A 52 -22.55 -9.58 -7.72
C PRO A 52 -22.92 -8.68 -6.55
N SER A 53 -22.19 -7.58 -6.36
CA SER A 53 -22.40 -6.57 -5.32
C SER A 53 -22.17 -7.01 -3.86
N VAL A 54 -22.12 -8.31 -3.54
CA VAL A 54 -21.93 -8.79 -2.15
C VAL A 54 -20.62 -8.32 -1.55
N GLY A 55 -19.51 -8.36 -2.32
CA GLY A 55 -18.22 -7.89 -1.83
C GLY A 55 -18.24 -6.40 -1.45
N GLY A 56 -18.91 -5.56 -2.25
CA GLY A 56 -19.09 -4.14 -1.96
C GLY A 56 -19.97 -3.90 -0.74
N ALA A 57 -21.08 -4.64 -0.62
CA ALA A 57 -21.99 -4.55 0.52
C ALA A 57 -21.31 -4.94 1.84
N ILE A 58 -20.53 -6.04 1.85
CA ILE A 58 -19.74 -6.46 3.03
C ILE A 58 -18.78 -5.34 3.45
N LEU A 59 -18.09 -4.73 2.49
CA LEU A 59 -17.13 -3.66 2.78
C LEU A 59 -17.81 -2.42 3.38
N VAL A 60 -18.95 -1.98 2.83
CA VAL A 60 -19.69 -0.83 3.36
C VAL A 60 -20.26 -1.12 4.75
N LEU A 61 -20.88 -2.29 4.95
CA LEU A 61 -21.40 -2.70 6.26
C LEU A 61 -20.28 -2.77 7.30
N LEU A 62 -19.13 -3.34 6.94
CA LEU A 62 -17.98 -3.41 7.84
C LEU A 62 -17.45 -2.02 8.20
N ALA A 63 -17.41 -1.08 7.25
CA ALA A 63 -17.04 0.30 7.51
C ALA A 63 -18.01 1.00 8.48
N VAL A 64 -19.33 0.77 8.33
CA VAL A 64 -20.34 1.28 9.28
C VAL A 64 -20.12 0.70 10.67
N VAL A 65 -19.90 -0.61 10.80
CA VAL A 65 -19.62 -1.24 12.10
C VAL A 65 -18.32 -0.70 12.71
N CYS A 66 -17.27 -0.47 11.91
CA CYS A 66 -16.04 0.16 12.35
C CYS A 66 -16.27 1.59 12.87
N LEU A 67 -17.10 2.38 12.19
CA LEU A 67 -17.45 3.75 12.60
C LEU A 67 -18.22 3.74 13.93
N LEU A 68 -19.22 2.87 14.06
CA LEU A 68 -20.00 2.72 15.29
C LEU A 68 -19.14 2.23 16.46
N ASN A 69 -18.19 1.33 16.21
CA ASN A 69 -17.31 0.79 17.24
C ASN A 69 -16.32 1.83 17.79
N VAL A 70 -15.85 2.76 16.95
CA VAL A 70 -15.00 3.87 17.39
C VAL A 70 -15.79 4.90 18.21
N GLY A 71 -17.09 5.04 17.94
CA GLY A 71 -18.01 5.88 18.73
C GLY A 71 -17.55 7.34 18.85
N GLY A 72 -17.56 7.88 20.08
CA GLY A 72 -17.17 9.26 20.35
C GLY A 72 -15.73 9.63 19.98
N GLN A 73 -14.86 8.65 19.72
CA GLN A 73 -13.47 8.88 19.31
C GLN A 73 -13.30 9.05 17.79
N ALA A 74 -14.38 9.02 17.00
CA ALA A 74 -14.32 9.00 15.53
C ALA A 74 -13.47 10.14 14.95
N VAL A 75 -13.68 11.38 15.44
CA VAL A 75 -12.91 12.55 14.98
C VAL A 75 -11.42 12.35 15.21
N ARG A 76 -11.01 11.84 16.38
CA ARG A 76 -9.60 11.61 16.71
C ARG A 76 -9.00 10.50 15.84
N THR A 77 -9.74 9.41 15.66
CA THR A 77 -9.31 8.23 14.91
C THR A 77 -9.15 8.52 13.42
N TYR A 78 -10.07 9.26 12.81
CA TYR A 78 -10.06 9.54 11.37
C TYR A 78 -9.35 10.85 10.98
N LYS A 79 -8.99 11.70 11.94
CA LYS A 79 -8.19 12.93 11.69
C LYS A 79 -6.95 12.70 10.80
N PRO A 80 -6.18 11.59 10.92
CA PRO A 80 -5.02 11.35 10.08
C PRO A 80 -5.34 11.17 8.60
N ILE A 81 -6.51 10.61 8.28
CA ILE A 81 -6.95 10.29 6.91
C ILE A 81 -8.04 11.24 6.40
N ALA A 82 -8.33 12.33 7.12
CA ALA A 82 -9.41 13.27 6.78
C ALA A 82 -9.31 13.82 5.36
N TRP A 83 -8.09 14.10 4.88
CA TRP A 83 -7.84 14.54 3.50
C TRP A 83 -8.15 13.48 2.44
N ALA A 84 -7.89 12.21 2.74
CA ALA A 84 -8.24 11.10 1.86
C ALA A 84 -9.78 10.93 1.79
N LEU A 85 -10.45 10.98 2.95
CA LEU A 85 -11.92 10.95 3.01
C LEU A 85 -12.53 12.13 2.25
N CYS A 86 -11.98 13.34 2.44
CA CYS A 86 -12.39 14.54 1.71
C CYS A 86 -12.25 14.35 0.20
N THR A 87 -11.13 13.77 -0.27
CA THR A 87 -10.92 13.46 -1.69
C THR A 87 -12.07 12.61 -2.24
N GLY A 88 -12.39 11.47 -1.60
CA GLY A 88 -13.43 10.57 -2.09
C GLY A 88 -14.83 11.20 -2.05
N ILE A 89 -15.14 11.94 -0.98
CA ILE A 89 -16.42 12.66 -0.82
C ILE A 89 -16.57 13.74 -1.91
N VAL A 90 -15.53 14.54 -2.16
CA VAL A 90 -15.55 15.59 -3.18
C VAL A 90 -15.67 15.00 -4.58
N VAL A 91 -14.97 13.90 -4.89
CA VAL A 91 -15.13 13.19 -6.17
C VAL A 91 -16.59 12.77 -6.36
N ILE A 92 -17.19 12.07 -5.38
CA ILE A 92 -18.58 11.60 -5.46
C ILE A 92 -19.56 12.76 -5.59
N ALA A 93 -19.38 13.83 -4.81
CA ALA A 93 -20.21 15.02 -4.88
C ALA A 93 -20.14 15.68 -6.27
N ILE A 94 -18.95 15.84 -6.84
CA ILE A 94 -18.78 16.41 -8.19
C ILE A 94 -19.48 15.54 -9.23
N GLN A 95 -19.35 14.21 -9.15
CA GLN A 95 -20.06 13.31 -10.06
C GLN A 95 -21.57 13.44 -9.94
N PHE A 96 -22.10 13.56 -8.73
CA PHE A 96 -23.55 13.65 -8.51
C PHE A 96 -24.14 14.99 -8.98
N PHE A 97 -23.43 16.10 -8.77
CA PHE A 97 -23.96 17.44 -9.05
C PHE A 97 -23.67 17.98 -10.46
N PHE A 98 -22.58 17.55 -11.10
CA PHE A 98 -22.12 18.16 -12.36
C PHE A 98 -22.14 17.22 -13.57
N HIS A 99 -22.25 15.90 -13.36
CA HIS A 99 -22.18 14.92 -14.43
C HIS A 99 -23.45 14.07 -14.49
N GLU A 100 -23.87 13.69 -15.69
CA GLU A 100 -25.03 12.82 -15.84
C GLU A 100 -24.72 11.40 -15.37
N GLY A 101 -25.70 10.77 -14.71
CA GLY A 101 -25.58 9.39 -14.27
C GLY A 101 -25.55 8.44 -15.47
N GLY A 102 -24.43 7.73 -15.64
CA GLY A 102 -24.30 6.60 -16.56
C GLY A 102 -23.87 5.32 -15.85
N GLU A 103 -24.08 4.16 -16.46
CA GLU A 103 -23.65 2.85 -15.92
C GLU A 103 -22.15 2.85 -15.59
N ARG A 104 -21.35 3.45 -16.48
CA ARG A 104 -19.91 3.55 -16.30
C ARG A 104 -19.50 4.51 -15.19
N ALA A 105 -20.13 5.68 -15.12
CA ALA A 105 -19.91 6.62 -14.02
C ALA A 105 -20.26 5.99 -12.67
N SER A 106 -21.34 5.19 -12.63
CA SER A 106 -21.77 4.45 -11.44
C SER A 106 -20.75 3.39 -11.02
N THR A 107 -20.20 2.64 -11.98
CA THR A 107 -19.16 1.63 -11.73
C THR A 107 -17.90 2.25 -11.11
N GLU A 108 -17.45 3.38 -11.65
CA GLU A 108 -16.29 4.11 -11.11
C GLU A 108 -16.58 4.75 -9.75
N ALA A 109 -17.78 5.31 -9.55
CA ALA A 109 -18.22 5.84 -8.27
C ALA A 109 -18.23 4.75 -7.18
N ILE A 110 -18.62 3.51 -7.51
CA ILE A 110 -18.55 2.36 -6.60
C ILE A 110 -17.10 2.09 -6.15
N TYR A 111 -16.10 2.28 -7.00
CA TYR A 111 -14.69 2.15 -6.59
C TYR A 111 -14.29 3.22 -5.56
N PHE A 112 -14.75 4.47 -5.71
CA PHE A 112 -14.52 5.52 -4.72
C PHE A 112 -15.26 5.27 -3.39
N ILE A 113 -16.49 4.76 -3.44
CA ILE A 113 -17.24 4.34 -2.24
C ILE A 113 -16.50 3.20 -1.53
N GLY A 114 -16.05 2.20 -2.28
CA GLY A 114 -15.25 1.09 -1.75
C GLY A 114 -13.94 1.58 -1.12
N TRP A 115 -13.29 2.57 -1.73
CA TRP A 115 -12.09 3.19 -1.18
C TRP A 115 -12.35 3.96 0.13
N LEU A 116 -13.45 4.72 0.22
CA LEU A 116 -13.87 5.38 1.47
C LEU A 116 -14.14 4.36 2.58
N ALA A 117 -14.87 3.28 2.28
CA ALA A 117 -15.12 2.20 3.22
C ALA A 117 -13.81 1.56 3.69
N LEU A 118 -12.89 1.29 2.78
CA LEU A 118 -11.58 0.72 3.06
C LEU A 118 -10.73 1.64 3.95
N LEU A 119 -10.72 2.96 3.70
CA LEU A 119 -10.03 3.94 4.54
C LEU A 119 -10.54 3.91 5.99
N ILE A 120 -11.87 3.86 6.18
CA ILE A 120 -12.51 3.78 7.50
C ILE A 120 -12.11 2.49 8.21
N ILE A 121 -12.24 1.34 7.53
CA ILE A 121 -11.90 0.02 8.07
C ILE A 121 -10.43 -0.02 8.50
N VAL A 122 -9.52 0.31 7.58
CA VAL A 122 -8.07 0.26 7.83
C VAL A 122 -7.69 1.19 8.98
N GLN A 123 -8.23 2.41 9.00
CA GLN A 123 -7.89 3.36 10.05
C GLN A 123 -8.38 2.88 11.41
N THR A 124 -9.58 2.30 11.50
CA THR A 124 -10.07 1.67 12.74
C THR A 124 -9.19 0.49 13.14
N LEU A 125 -8.90 -0.44 12.23
CA LEU A 125 -8.14 -1.65 12.53
C LEU A 125 -6.66 -1.36 12.85
N SER A 126 -6.10 -0.27 12.34
CA SER A 126 -4.75 0.21 12.66
C SER A 126 -4.54 0.57 14.12
N LEU A 127 -5.62 0.71 14.90
CA LEU A 127 -5.54 0.88 16.35
C LEU A 127 -5.01 -0.39 17.04
N ARG A 128 -5.16 -1.57 16.42
CA ARG A 128 -4.69 -2.83 16.99
C ARG A 128 -3.18 -2.98 16.82
N PRO A 129 -2.46 -3.50 17.83
CA PRO A 129 -1.03 -3.76 17.72
C PRO A 129 -0.77 -4.83 16.65
N TYR A 130 0.39 -4.78 16.00
CA TYR A 130 0.83 -5.75 14.98
C TYR A 130 -0.10 -5.89 13.76
N PHE A 131 -0.88 -4.84 13.46
CA PHE A 131 -1.84 -4.86 12.36
C PHE A 131 -1.13 -5.01 11.00
N LEU A 132 -0.01 -4.32 10.79
CA LEU A 132 0.74 -4.41 9.54
C LEU A 132 1.27 -5.84 9.31
N GLN A 133 1.82 -6.46 10.35
CA GLN A 133 2.34 -7.82 10.27
C GLN A 133 1.25 -8.84 9.94
N ARG A 134 0.11 -8.79 10.65
CA ARG A 134 -1.00 -9.71 10.36
C ARG A 134 -1.55 -9.50 8.95
N PHE A 135 -1.72 -8.25 8.53
CA PHE A 135 -2.14 -7.93 7.18
C PHE A 135 -1.16 -8.47 6.13
N ALA A 136 0.15 -8.28 6.32
CA ALA A 136 1.16 -8.74 5.37
C ALA A 136 1.18 -10.27 5.24
N LEU A 137 1.01 -11.00 6.34
CA LEU A 137 0.89 -12.47 6.33
C LEU A 137 -0.37 -12.92 5.57
N VAL A 138 -1.50 -12.25 5.77
CA VAL A 138 -2.75 -12.55 5.05
C VAL A 138 -2.62 -12.22 3.56
N ALA A 139 -2.07 -11.05 3.22
CA ALA A 139 -1.84 -10.65 1.83
C ALA A 139 -0.93 -11.65 1.10
N PHE A 140 0.12 -12.12 1.77
CA PHE A 140 0.99 -13.17 1.26
C PHE A 140 0.25 -14.50 1.07
N ALA A 141 -0.54 -14.94 2.05
CA ALA A 141 -1.32 -16.17 1.96
C ALA A 141 -2.33 -16.13 0.80
N ILE A 142 -3.00 -14.99 0.59
CA ILE A 142 -3.89 -14.76 -0.56
C ILE A 142 -3.09 -14.85 -1.87
N GLY A 143 -1.90 -14.23 -1.93
CA GLY A 143 -1.01 -14.31 -3.09
C GLY A 143 -0.61 -15.75 -3.40
N VAL A 144 -0.20 -16.52 -2.39
CA VAL A 144 0.15 -17.94 -2.51
C VAL A 144 -1.05 -18.75 -3.01
N ALA A 145 -2.25 -18.50 -2.48
CA ALA A 145 -3.48 -19.14 -2.94
C ALA A 145 -3.85 -18.80 -4.40
N CYS A 146 -3.31 -17.71 -4.95
CA CYS A 146 -3.48 -17.35 -6.37
C CYS A 146 -2.50 -18.09 -7.30
N LEU A 147 -1.42 -18.70 -6.79
CA LEU A 147 -0.39 -19.36 -7.61
C LEU A 147 -0.93 -20.46 -8.54
N PRO A 148 -1.88 -21.34 -8.13
CA PRO A 148 -2.44 -22.36 -9.01
C PRO A 148 -3.16 -21.80 -10.25
N TYR A 149 -3.52 -20.51 -10.23
CA TYR A 149 -4.23 -19.83 -11.30
C TYR A 149 -3.30 -18.99 -12.19
N ILE A 150 -1.99 -19.02 -11.94
CA ILE A 150 -1.01 -18.36 -12.78
C ILE A 150 -0.92 -19.07 -14.13
N ASN A 151 -1.19 -18.31 -15.18
CA ASN A 151 -1.02 -18.71 -16.56
C ASN A 151 -0.05 -17.76 -17.25
N ILE A 152 0.81 -18.29 -18.12
CA ILE A 152 1.70 -17.48 -18.94
C ILE A 152 1.00 -17.22 -20.27
N ARG A 153 0.85 -15.94 -20.64
CA ARG A 153 0.20 -15.51 -21.88
C ARG A 153 1.13 -14.65 -22.71
N ASN A 154 1.13 -14.86 -24.02
CA ASN A 154 1.78 -13.96 -24.97
C ASN A 154 0.87 -12.75 -25.26
N VAL A 155 1.28 -11.56 -24.85
CA VAL A 155 0.56 -10.31 -25.12
C VAL A 155 1.51 -9.33 -25.78
N GLY A 156 1.30 -9.08 -27.08
CA GLY A 156 2.15 -8.18 -27.86
C GLY A 156 3.56 -8.74 -28.08
N GLY A 157 3.70 -10.06 -28.25
CA GLY A 157 5.00 -10.71 -28.41
C GLY A 157 5.77 -10.91 -27.11
N VAL A 158 5.19 -10.59 -25.94
CA VAL A 158 5.85 -10.73 -24.63
C VAL A 158 5.08 -11.73 -23.77
N MET A 159 5.80 -12.74 -23.28
CA MET A 159 5.29 -13.72 -22.32
C MET A 159 5.17 -13.09 -20.94
N ARG A 160 3.98 -13.13 -20.32
CA ARG A 160 3.75 -12.59 -18.97
C ARG A 160 2.91 -13.52 -18.13
N ALA A 161 3.15 -13.56 -16.83
CA ALA A 161 2.32 -14.25 -15.86
C ALA A 161 1.05 -13.45 -15.51
N TRP A 162 -0.09 -14.15 -15.51
CA TRP A 162 -1.42 -13.64 -15.14
C TRP A 162 -2.08 -14.62 -14.18
N ALA A 163 -2.61 -14.16 -13.05
CA ALA A 163 -3.42 -15.01 -12.17
C ALA A 163 -4.88 -15.06 -12.68
N SER A 164 -5.12 -15.84 -13.73
CA SER A 164 -6.37 -15.80 -14.50
C SER A 164 -7.60 -16.09 -13.63
N GLY A 165 -8.64 -15.28 -13.79
CA GLY A 165 -9.88 -15.40 -13.02
C GLY A 165 -9.79 -14.87 -11.59
N THR A 166 -8.63 -14.44 -11.10
CA THR A 166 -8.48 -13.83 -9.76
C THR A 166 -8.61 -12.30 -9.82
N GLY A 167 -8.82 -11.68 -8.66
CA GLY A 167 -8.77 -10.22 -8.49
C GLY A 167 -7.38 -9.62 -8.75
N ILE A 168 -6.34 -10.45 -8.86
CA ILE A 168 -4.98 -10.05 -9.25
C ILE A 168 -4.57 -10.56 -10.64
N SER A 169 -5.54 -10.73 -11.54
CA SER A 169 -5.31 -11.29 -12.87
C SER A 169 -4.41 -10.46 -13.76
N ASN A 170 -4.44 -9.13 -13.64
CA ASN A 170 -3.58 -8.25 -14.43
C ASN A 170 -2.10 -8.37 -13.98
N PRO A 171 -1.12 -8.43 -14.92
CA PRO A 171 0.29 -8.67 -14.59
C PRO A 171 0.89 -7.54 -13.76
N ASN A 172 0.51 -6.28 -14.01
CA ASN A 172 0.96 -5.15 -13.19
C ASN A 172 0.45 -5.30 -11.76
N VAL A 173 -0.82 -5.67 -11.61
CA VAL A 173 -1.47 -5.90 -10.32
C VAL A 173 -0.81 -7.05 -9.55
N LEU A 174 -0.58 -8.17 -10.23
CA LEU A 174 0.14 -9.33 -9.69
C LEU A 174 1.53 -8.92 -9.20
N GLY A 175 2.28 -8.21 -10.03
CA GLY A 175 3.61 -7.72 -9.69
C GLY A 175 3.60 -6.73 -8.52
N LEU A 176 2.58 -5.86 -8.41
CA LEU A 176 2.44 -4.93 -7.28
C LEU A 176 2.12 -5.67 -5.98
N TRP A 177 1.22 -6.64 -6.02
CA TRP A 177 0.82 -7.44 -4.85
C TRP A 177 1.99 -8.25 -4.28
N PHE A 178 2.70 -8.97 -5.15
CA PHE A 178 3.90 -9.70 -4.75
C PHE A 178 5.07 -8.77 -4.45
N GLY A 179 5.16 -7.60 -5.09
CA GLY A 179 6.17 -6.59 -4.77
C GLY A 179 6.02 -6.01 -3.35
N PHE A 180 4.78 -5.77 -2.89
CA PHE A 180 4.51 -5.43 -1.49
C PHE A 180 5.02 -6.52 -0.55
N SER A 181 4.71 -7.78 -0.86
CA SER A 181 5.17 -8.95 -0.08
C SER A 181 6.70 -9.03 -0.05
N THR A 182 7.36 -8.87 -1.21
CA THR A 182 8.83 -8.84 -1.31
C THR A 182 9.44 -7.78 -0.41
N VAL A 183 8.98 -6.53 -0.50
CA VAL A 183 9.52 -5.42 0.32
C VAL A 183 9.28 -5.70 1.80
N TYR A 184 8.07 -6.12 2.18
CA TYR A 184 7.73 -6.40 3.57
C TYR A 184 8.63 -7.50 4.16
N PHE A 185 8.70 -8.68 3.52
CA PHE A 185 9.46 -9.82 4.05
C PHE A 185 10.97 -9.61 3.99
N LEU A 186 11.48 -8.85 3.01
CA LEU A 186 12.89 -8.48 2.95
C LEU A 186 13.31 -7.72 4.21
N PHE A 187 12.60 -6.64 4.53
CA PHE A 187 12.92 -5.80 5.68
C PHE A 187 12.55 -6.46 7.01
N TRP A 188 11.48 -7.25 7.06
CA TRP A 188 11.15 -8.02 8.25
C TRP A 188 12.23 -9.08 8.55
N GLY A 189 12.73 -9.78 7.53
CA GLY A 189 13.83 -10.74 7.67
C GLY A 189 15.10 -10.11 8.24
N LEU A 190 15.45 -8.88 7.82
CA LEU A 190 16.58 -8.14 8.37
C LEU A 190 16.44 -7.84 9.87
N GLN A 191 15.21 -7.63 10.35
CA GLN A 191 14.92 -7.36 11.76
C GLN A 191 14.75 -8.63 12.62
N CYS A 192 14.43 -9.78 12.00
CA CYS A 192 14.23 -11.03 12.70
C CYS A 192 15.50 -11.51 13.40
N ARG A 193 15.46 -11.69 14.73
CA ARG A 193 16.57 -12.25 15.52
C ARG A 193 16.65 -13.79 15.43
N LYS A 194 15.51 -14.46 15.29
CA LYS A 194 15.45 -15.93 15.20
C LYS A 194 15.86 -16.40 13.79
N PRO A 195 16.88 -17.26 13.66
CA PRO A 195 17.42 -17.64 12.34
C PRO A 195 16.39 -18.33 11.45
N MET A 196 15.53 -19.18 12.02
CA MET A 196 14.47 -19.86 11.29
C MET A 196 13.43 -18.87 10.72
N LEU A 197 12.98 -17.89 11.50
CA LEU A 197 12.03 -16.86 11.02
C LEU A 197 12.67 -15.94 9.99
N ARG A 198 13.96 -15.62 10.15
CA ARG A 198 14.74 -14.85 9.17
C ARG A 198 14.83 -15.59 7.84
N ALA A 199 15.20 -16.86 7.87
CA ALA A 199 15.27 -17.70 6.67
C ALA A 199 13.90 -17.79 5.99
N ALA A 200 12.83 -18.08 6.74
CA ALA A 200 11.48 -18.14 6.20
C ALA A 200 11.02 -16.82 5.54
N ALA A 201 11.29 -15.68 6.19
CA ALA A 201 10.99 -14.36 5.62
C ALA A 201 11.78 -14.11 4.33
N TRP A 202 13.08 -14.39 4.30
CA TRP A 202 13.88 -14.23 3.07
C TRP A 202 13.44 -15.17 1.96
N THR A 203 13.08 -16.42 2.26
CA THR A 203 12.49 -17.34 1.28
C THR A 203 11.17 -16.78 0.72
N ALA A 204 10.30 -16.25 1.57
CA ALA A 204 9.05 -15.60 1.13
C ALA A 204 9.33 -14.36 0.26
N ALA A 205 10.34 -13.57 0.59
CA ALA A 205 10.74 -12.39 -0.18
C ALA A 205 11.27 -12.77 -1.58
N VAL A 206 12.14 -13.78 -1.66
CA VAL A 206 12.70 -14.30 -2.93
C VAL A 206 11.60 -14.94 -3.78
N GLY A 207 10.75 -15.78 -3.18
CA GLY A 207 9.62 -16.39 -3.88
C GLY A 207 8.65 -15.34 -4.43
N SER A 208 8.37 -14.29 -3.65
CA SER A 208 7.54 -13.17 -4.11
C SER A 208 8.22 -12.39 -5.25
N LEU A 209 9.53 -12.12 -5.14
CA LEU A 209 10.30 -11.41 -6.17
C LEU A 209 10.30 -12.19 -7.49
N TYR A 210 10.40 -13.52 -7.42
CA TYR A 210 10.30 -14.37 -8.59
C TYR A 210 8.96 -14.19 -9.32
N ILE A 211 7.83 -14.15 -8.59
CA ILE A 211 6.53 -13.85 -9.22
C ILE A 211 6.48 -12.44 -9.82
N VAL A 212 7.10 -11.45 -9.15
CA VAL A 212 7.23 -10.10 -9.72
C VAL A 212 7.99 -10.15 -11.05
N THR A 213 9.10 -10.88 -11.14
CA THR A 213 9.85 -11.01 -12.39
C THR A 213 9.05 -11.70 -13.50
N LEU A 214 8.28 -12.74 -13.16
CA LEU A 214 7.40 -13.43 -14.12
C LEU A 214 6.26 -12.54 -14.65
N SER A 215 5.87 -11.49 -13.92
CA SER A 215 4.86 -10.53 -14.39
C SER A 215 5.38 -9.64 -15.53
N VAL A 216 6.70 -9.54 -15.71
CA VAL A 216 7.38 -8.65 -16.67
C VAL A 216 6.88 -7.20 -16.54
N SER A 217 6.53 -6.79 -15.31
CA SER A 217 6.07 -5.44 -15.00
C SER A 217 7.20 -4.58 -14.47
N ARG A 218 7.56 -3.55 -15.24
CA ARG A 218 8.60 -2.57 -14.89
C ARG A 218 8.27 -1.77 -13.63
N GLY A 219 6.99 -1.48 -13.44
CA GLY A 219 6.51 -0.63 -12.35
C GLY A 219 6.87 -1.20 -10.97
N PRO A 220 6.43 -2.42 -10.64
CA PRO A 220 6.80 -3.12 -9.40
C PRO A 220 8.31 -3.25 -9.18
N LEU A 221 9.09 -3.61 -10.19
CA LEU A 221 10.54 -3.76 -10.06
C LEU A 221 11.20 -2.44 -9.68
N LEU A 222 10.87 -1.34 -10.38
CA LEU A 222 11.39 -0.01 -10.06
C LEU A 222 10.94 0.44 -8.66
N ALA A 223 9.69 0.16 -8.28
CA ALA A 223 9.18 0.46 -6.96
C ALA A 223 9.94 -0.30 -5.85
N ILE A 224 10.25 -1.59 -6.06
CA ILE A 224 11.06 -2.40 -5.13
C ILE A 224 12.46 -1.79 -4.98
N VAL A 225 13.10 -1.42 -6.09
CA VAL A 225 14.43 -0.78 -6.06
C VAL A 225 14.40 0.52 -5.25
N LEU A 226 13.41 1.39 -5.48
CA LEU A 226 13.24 2.63 -4.73
C LEU A 226 12.98 2.38 -3.24
N ALA A 227 12.14 1.38 -2.93
CA ALA A 227 11.91 0.95 -1.56
C ALA A 227 13.20 0.45 -0.89
N CYS A 228 14.01 -0.34 -1.61
CA CYS A 228 15.32 -0.80 -1.15
C CYS A 228 16.27 0.36 -0.84
N VAL A 229 16.38 1.36 -1.72
CA VAL A 229 17.20 2.56 -1.48
C VAL A 229 16.79 3.26 -0.18
N VAL A 230 15.50 3.42 0.07
CA VAL A 230 15.01 4.09 1.28
C VAL A 230 15.15 3.22 2.53
N GLY A 231 14.92 1.92 2.43
CA GLY A 231 15.03 1.01 3.57
C GLY A 231 16.48 0.73 3.97
N PHE A 232 17.39 0.63 3.01
CA PHE A 232 18.83 0.46 3.26
C PHE A 232 19.55 1.77 3.55
N ARG A 233 18.87 2.92 3.64
CA ARG A 233 19.51 4.24 3.82
C ARG A 233 20.52 4.32 4.98
N SER A 234 20.31 3.58 6.07
CA SER A 234 21.24 3.55 7.22
C SER A 234 22.53 2.80 6.87
N GLU A 235 22.40 1.65 6.24
CA GLU A 235 23.51 0.82 5.77
C GLU A 235 24.23 1.47 4.60
N LEU A 236 23.49 2.14 3.71
CA LEU A 236 24.03 2.83 2.54
C LEU A 236 24.99 3.95 2.90
N LYS A 237 24.87 4.59 4.06
CA LYS A 237 25.88 5.58 4.48
C LYS A 237 27.29 4.98 4.61
N ARG A 238 27.41 3.68 4.88
CA ARG A 238 28.69 2.95 4.98
C ARG A 238 28.94 2.02 3.79
N SER A 239 27.89 1.54 3.15
CA SER A 239 27.93 0.53 2.08
C SER A 239 27.36 1.03 0.74
N PHE A 240 27.33 2.36 0.52
CA PHE A 240 26.90 2.95 -0.76
C PHE A 240 27.67 2.38 -1.93
N VAL A 241 28.99 2.28 -1.79
CA VAL A 241 29.87 1.75 -2.83
C VAL A 241 29.53 0.27 -3.13
N PRO A 242 29.46 -0.66 -2.15
CA PRO A 242 29.02 -2.03 -2.40
C PRO A 242 27.63 -2.17 -3.03
N LEU A 243 26.62 -1.40 -2.60
CA LEU A 243 25.28 -1.48 -3.20
C LEU A 243 25.28 -0.90 -4.61
N LEU A 244 25.95 0.23 -4.83
CA LEU A 244 26.13 0.80 -6.15
C LEU A 244 26.89 -0.18 -7.05
N SER A 245 27.92 -0.86 -6.55
CA SER A 245 28.64 -1.92 -7.26
C SER A 245 27.75 -3.12 -7.55
N LEU A 246 26.85 -3.52 -6.66
CA LEU A 246 25.88 -4.60 -6.91
C LEU A 246 24.85 -4.20 -7.98
N VAL A 247 24.34 -2.97 -7.90
CA VAL A 247 23.43 -2.41 -8.90
C VAL A 247 24.13 -2.27 -10.25
N LEU A 248 25.37 -1.77 -10.26
CA LEU A 248 26.19 -1.68 -11.46
C LEU A 248 26.54 -3.07 -11.99
N LEU A 249 26.80 -4.06 -11.13
CA LEU A 249 27.05 -5.46 -11.53
C LEU A 249 25.79 -6.08 -12.13
N MET A 250 24.61 -5.84 -11.55
CA MET A 250 23.32 -6.23 -12.13
C MET A 250 23.10 -5.54 -13.49
N CYS A 251 23.47 -4.26 -13.62
CA CYS A 251 23.48 -3.55 -14.90
C CYS A 251 24.51 -4.11 -15.88
N LEU A 252 25.66 -4.61 -15.41
CA LEU A 252 26.73 -5.14 -16.24
C LEU A 252 26.40 -6.56 -16.71
N VAL A 253 25.81 -7.39 -15.85
CA VAL A 253 25.18 -8.67 -16.19
C VAL A 253 24.02 -8.48 -17.17
N TYR A 254 23.28 -7.38 -17.02
CA TYR A 254 22.26 -6.96 -17.98
C TYR A 254 22.87 -6.57 -19.33
N VAL A 255 23.99 -5.85 -19.38
CA VAL A 255 24.67 -5.49 -20.64
C VAL A 255 25.46 -6.67 -21.25
N SER A 256 25.87 -7.66 -20.45
CA SER A 256 26.70 -8.78 -20.91
C SER A 256 25.94 -9.89 -21.64
N GLY A 257 24.62 -9.78 -21.75
CA GLY A 257 23.79 -10.67 -22.56
C GLY A 257 23.58 -12.09 -22.03
N VAL A 258 23.93 -12.35 -20.77
CA VAL A 258 23.70 -13.66 -20.12
C VAL A 258 22.21 -14.01 -20.04
N PHE A 259 21.34 -13.01 -20.12
CA PHE A 259 19.89 -13.16 -20.17
C PHE A 259 19.32 -12.64 -21.50
N ASP A 260 20.05 -12.65 -22.60
CA ASP A 260 19.66 -11.98 -23.86
C ASP A 260 18.25 -12.34 -24.37
N GLU A 261 17.78 -13.59 -24.20
CA GLU A 261 16.40 -13.97 -24.56
C GLU A 261 15.37 -13.27 -23.66
N GLU A 262 15.58 -13.25 -22.34
CA GLU A 262 14.72 -12.58 -21.36
C GLU A 262 14.84 -11.05 -21.43
N ILE A 263 16.03 -10.53 -21.72
CA ILE A 263 16.33 -9.10 -21.88
C ILE A 263 15.80 -8.59 -23.21
N ALA A 264 15.79 -9.38 -24.28
CA ALA A 264 15.10 -9.03 -25.53
C ALA A 264 13.62 -8.79 -25.27
N TYR A 265 12.97 -9.56 -24.38
CA TYR A 265 11.58 -9.30 -23.97
C TYR A 265 11.43 -7.97 -23.21
N TYR A 266 12.31 -7.67 -22.24
CA TYR A 266 12.28 -6.39 -21.53
C TYR A 266 12.64 -5.19 -22.41
N THR A 267 13.54 -5.37 -23.38
CA THR A 267 14.01 -4.34 -24.32
C THR A 267 12.97 -4.07 -25.40
N ALA A 268 12.34 -5.12 -25.96
CA ALA A 268 11.17 -4.98 -26.84
C ALA A 268 10.03 -4.24 -26.12
N ARG A 269 9.78 -4.58 -24.84
CA ARG A 269 8.82 -3.85 -23.99
C ARG A 269 9.28 -2.44 -23.61
N GLY A 270 10.60 -2.23 -23.56
CA GLY A 270 11.25 -0.94 -23.36
C GLY A 270 11.03 0.01 -24.54
N ALA A 271 11.13 -0.55 -25.75
CA ALA A 271 10.92 0.11 -27.03
C ALA A 271 9.43 0.27 -27.39
N GLU A 272 8.54 -0.57 -26.86
CA GLU A 272 7.11 -0.29 -26.89
C GLU A 272 6.85 1.01 -26.12
N GLU A 273 6.47 2.07 -26.85
CA GLU A 273 5.98 3.32 -26.27
C GLU A 273 4.93 2.96 -25.22
N SER A 274 5.31 3.07 -23.95
CA SER A 274 4.37 2.82 -22.87
C SER A 274 3.20 3.74 -23.12
N GLY A 275 1.97 3.21 -23.15
CA GLY A 275 0.78 3.99 -23.51
C GLY A 275 0.72 5.34 -22.78
N ARG A 276 1.30 5.42 -21.57
CA ARG A 276 1.49 6.63 -20.76
C ARG A 276 2.08 7.83 -21.49
N GLY A 277 3.13 7.64 -22.29
CA GLY A 277 3.76 8.75 -23.04
C GLY A 277 2.78 9.43 -24.02
N ARG A 278 1.77 8.69 -24.48
CA ARG A 278 0.68 9.18 -25.33
C ARG A 278 -0.57 9.55 -24.55
N LEU A 279 -0.91 8.78 -23.52
CA LEU A 279 -2.13 8.94 -22.72
C LEU A 279 -2.05 10.17 -21.82
N TRP A 280 -0.88 10.48 -21.26
CA TRP A 280 -0.75 11.59 -20.30
C TRP A 280 -0.96 12.96 -20.95
N PRO A 281 -0.37 13.28 -22.12
CA PRO A 281 -0.68 14.53 -22.81
C PRO A 281 -2.18 14.68 -23.11
N LEU A 282 -2.81 13.63 -23.65
CA LEU A 282 -4.26 13.64 -23.94
C LEU A 282 -5.12 13.79 -22.67
N ALA A 283 -4.68 13.22 -21.54
CA ALA A 283 -5.35 13.42 -20.26
C ALA A 283 -5.22 14.86 -19.80
N LEU A 284 -4.02 15.45 -19.93
CA LEU A 284 -3.74 16.83 -19.54
C LEU A 284 -4.55 17.81 -20.38
N ASP A 285 -4.63 17.62 -21.69
CA ASP A 285 -5.46 18.46 -22.58
C ASP A 285 -6.91 18.50 -22.07
N ARG A 286 -7.49 17.32 -21.79
CA ARG A 286 -8.86 17.21 -21.26
C ARG A 286 -9.02 17.78 -19.84
N ILE A 287 -7.98 17.73 -19.02
CA ILE A 287 -7.97 18.37 -17.70
C ILE A 287 -7.95 19.90 -17.86
N PHE A 288 -7.20 20.43 -18.82
CA PHE A 288 -7.19 21.86 -19.09
C PHE A 288 -8.50 22.37 -19.69
N ASP A 289 -9.22 21.53 -20.44
CA ASP A 289 -10.56 21.84 -20.94
C ASP A 289 -11.62 21.88 -19.83
N SER A 290 -11.48 21.08 -18.77
CA SER A 290 -12.39 21.05 -17.61
C SER A 290 -11.67 20.94 -16.26
N PRO A 291 -10.98 22.01 -15.82
CA PRO A 291 -10.05 21.93 -14.69
C PRO A 291 -10.76 21.81 -13.33
N TRP A 292 -11.97 22.35 -13.21
CA TRP A 292 -12.65 22.47 -11.92
C TRP A 292 -13.46 21.24 -11.55
N VAL A 293 -14.17 20.65 -12.52
CA VAL A 293 -15.11 19.54 -12.30
C VAL A 293 -14.71 18.27 -13.04
N GLY A 294 -13.65 18.30 -13.85
CA GLY A 294 -13.24 17.18 -14.69
C GLY A 294 -14.22 16.90 -15.81
N VAL A 295 -13.97 15.82 -16.55
CA VAL A 295 -14.82 15.34 -17.65
C VAL A 295 -15.85 14.29 -17.20
N GLY A 296 -15.89 13.96 -15.91
CA GLY A 296 -16.78 12.94 -15.36
C GLY A 296 -16.19 11.53 -15.43
N LEU A 297 -16.52 10.69 -14.43
CA LEU A 297 -16.06 9.31 -14.33
C LEU A 297 -16.57 8.40 -15.46
N GLY A 298 -17.67 8.78 -16.11
CA GLY A 298 -18.15 8.10 -17.33
C GLY A 298 -17.15 8.18 -18.49
N ASP A 299 -16.40 9.28 -18.57
CA ASP A 299 -15.60 9.65 -19.73
C ASP A 299 -14.10 9.70 -19.47
N ILE A 300 -13.62 9.24 -18.31
CA ILE A 300 -12.17 9.21 -17.96
C ILE A 300 -11.30 8.33 -18.87
N LEU A 301 -11.90 7.44 -19.67
CA LEU A 301 -11.09 6.62 -20.58
C LEU A 301 -10.70 7.44 -21.79
N ILE A 302 -9.46 7.27 -22.20
CA ILE A 302 -8.87 7.92 -23.35
C ILE A 302 -8.86 6.90 -24.49
N ARG A 303 -9.38 7.30 -25.64
CA ARG A 303 -9.36 6.48 -26.85
C ARG A 303 -7.96 6.54 -27.46
N THR A 304 -7.28 5.41 -27.53
CA THR A 304 -5.99 5.30 -28.22
C THR A 304 -6.18 5.29 -29.75
N ARG A 305 -5.09 5.44 -30.52
CA ARG A 305 -5.12 5.32 -31.99
C ARG A 305 -5.66 3.96 -32.48
N SER A 306 -5.51 2.91 -31.68
CA SER A 306 -6.08 1.59 -31.97
C SER A 306 -7.58 1.47 -31.65
N GLY A 307 -8.22 2.56 -31.23
CA GLY A 307 -9.63 2.59 -30.82
C GLY A 307 -9.88 2.04 -29.41
N LYS A 308 -8.85 1.53 -28.73
CA LYS A 308 -8.99 0.97 -27.38
C LYS A 308 -9.16 2.09 -26.36
N LEU A 309 -10.12 1.93 -25.46
CA LEU A 309 -10.31 2.81 -24.31
C LEU A 309 -9.38 2.38 -23.17
N MET A 310 -8.59 3.33 -22.65
CA MET A 310 -7.63 3.08 -21.58
C MET A 310 -7.69 4.17 -20.51
N ASN A 311 -7.46 3.80 -19.25
CA ASN A 311 -7.31 4.78 -18.17
C ASN A 311 -5.92 5.46 -18.26
N PRO A 312 -5.69 6.60 -17.60
CA PRO A 312 -4.40 7.31 -17.69
C PRO A 312 -3.24 6.60 -16.95
N HIS A 313 -3.48 5.46 -16.32
CA HIS A 313 -2.52 4.70 -15.52
C HIS A 313 -1.77 5.52 -14.44
N ASN A 314 -2.45 6.47 -13.81
CA ASN A 314 -1.91 7.34 -12.76
C ASN A 314 -3.07 7.85 -11.89
N GLY A 315 -2.98 7.67 -10.57
CA GLY A 315 -4.07 8.03 -9.65
C GLY A 315 -4.37 9.53 -9.61
N LEU A 316 -3.36 10.39 -9.73
CA LEU A 316 -3.56 11.85 -9.77
C LEU A 316 -4.27 12.27 -11.05
N LEU A 317 -3.83 11.76 -12.20
CA LEU A 317 -4.50 12.03 -13.48
C LEU A 317 -5.91 11.47 -13.49
N HIS A 318 -6.14 10.30 -12.87
CA HIS A 318 -7.48 9.72 -12.75
C HIS A 318 -8.42 10.65 -11.96
N ILE A 319 -8.00 11.15 -10.79
CA ILE A 319 -8.80 12.10 -10.00
C ILE A 319 -9.00 13.40 -10.77
N ALA A 320 -7.93 13.99 -11.31
CA ALA A 320 -7.97 15.26 -12.01
C ALA A 320 -8.89 15.21 -13.23
N LEU A 321 -8.76 14.17 -14.04
CA LEU A 321 -9.58 13.96 -15.22
C LEU A 321 -11.03 13.70 -14.83
N GLY A 322 -11.28 12.84 -13.84
CA GLY A 322 -12.64 12.47 -13.44
C GLY A 322 -13.42 13.59 -12.75
N ALA A 323 -12.76 14.34 -11.86
CA ALA A 323 -13.43 15.23 -10.91
C ALA A 323 -12.72 16.57 -10.67
N GLY A 324 -11.70 16.92 -11.47
CA GLY A 324 -11.05 18.22 -11.42
C GLY A 324 -10.02 18.40 -10.30
N ILE A 325 -9.54 19.65 -10.14
CA ILE A 325 -8.37 19.99 -9.32
C ILE A 325 -8.63 19.97 -7.80
N VAL A 326 -9.87 20.22 -7.36
CA VAL A 326 -10.20 20.28 -5.93
C VAL A 326 -9.93 18.94 -5.20
N PRO A 327 -10.43 17.78 -5.68
CA PRO A 327 -10.09 16.51 -5.05
C PRO A 327 -8.60 16.16 -5.19
N VAL A 328 -7.90 16.61 -6.25
CA VAL A 328 -6.44 16.44 -6.37
C VAL A 328 -5.70 17.16 -5.25
N ILE A 329 -6.08 18.39 -4.91
CA ILE A 329 -5.47 19.15 -3.80
C ILE A 329 -5.68 18.40 -2.48
N CYS A 330 -6.88 17.87 -2.23
CA CYS A 330 -7.17 17.06 -1.05
C CYS A 330 -6.28 15.82 -1.00
N PHE A 331 -6.09 15.14 -2.14
CA PHE A 331 -5.26 13.95 -2.21
C PHE A 331 -3.78 14.25 -2.03
N LEU A 332 -3.29 15.35 -2.61
CA LEU A 332 -1.91 15.82 -2.40
C LEU A 332 -1.66 16.19 -0.94
N ALA A 333 -2.62 16.82 -0.26
CA ALA A 333 -2.55 17.06 1.18
C ALA A 333 -2.43 15.75 1.97
N TYR A 334 -3.22 14.73 1.62
CA TYR A 334 -3.11 13.40 2.20
C TYR A 334 -1.72 12.78 1.98
N CYS A 335 -1.20 12.80 0.75
CA CYS A 335 0.15 12.34 0.44
C CYS A 335 1.22 13.10 1.23
N GLY A 336 1.06 14.42 1.41
CA GLY A 336 1.93 15.25 2.25
C GLY A 336 1.92 14.81 3.72
N HIS A 337 0.75 14.45 4.26
CA HIS A 337 0.63 13.89 5.61
C HIS A 337 1.33 12.54 5.76
N VAL A 338 1.19 11.66 4.77
CA VAL A 338 1.88 10.37 4.69
C VAL A 338 3.40 10.56 4.64
N ALA A 339 3.87 11.45 3.77
CA ALA A 339 5.30 11.78 3.64
C ALA A 339 5.88 12.38 4.92
N ALA A 340 5.16 13.30 5.57
CA ALA A 340 5.58 13.87 6.85
C ALA A 340 5.66 12.80 7.95
N GLY A 341 4.71 11.86 7.98
CA GLY A 341 4.75 10.69 8.86
C GLY A 341 5.98 9.81 8.58
N ALA A 342 6.26 9.52 7.31
CA ALA A 342 7.44 8.77 6.89
C ALA A 342 8.73 9.44 7.37
N VAL A 343 8.91 10.74 7.12
CA VAL A 343 10.10 11.50 7.54
C VAL A 343 10.29 11.47 9.05
N ARG A 344 9.21 11.60 9.83
CA ARG A 344 9.28 11.49 11.30
C ARG A 344 9.76 10.11 11.72
N MET A 345 9.19 9.05 11.16
CA MET A 345 9.64 7.67 11.42
C MET A 345 11.11 7.47 11.04
N MET A 346 11.56 8.06 9.94
CA MET A 346 12.95 7.94 9.51
C MET A 346 13.96 8.67 10.42
N ARG A 347 13.54 9.74 11.11
CA ARG A 347 14.39 10.53 12.01
C ARG A 347 14.52 9.90 13.40
N SER A 348 13.51 9.16 13.84
CA SER A 348 13.54 8.38 15.08
C SER A 348 14.27 7.06 14.90
N VAL A 349 14.99 6.60 15.94
CA VAL A 349 15.48 5.20 16.01
C VAL A 349 14.25 4.31 16.19
N GLN A 350 13.76 3.76 15.09
CA GLN A 350 12.57 2.91 15.10
C GLN A 350 12.97 1.44 15.21
N VAL A 351 12.22 0.71 16.04
CA VAL A 351 12.30 -0.75 16.18
C VAL A 351 10.92 -1.32 15.79
N GLY A 352 10.91 -2.52 15.19
CA GLY A 352 9.67 -3.22 14.83
C GLY A 352 8.97 -2.65 13.59
N GLU A 353 7.62 -2.71 13.58
CA GLU A 353 6.80 -2.40 12.38
C GLU A 353 7.03 -0.99 11.82
N ALA A 354 7.31 -0.01 12.68
CA ALA A 354 7.55 1.37 12.27
C ALA A 354 8.79 1.50 11.36
N ALA A 355 9.79 0.64 11.52
CA ALA A 355 10.97 0.62 10.67
C ALA A 355 10.69 0.03 9.27
N LEU A 356 9.60 -0.75 9.11
CA LEU A 356 9.18 -1.32 7.83
C LEU A 356 8.38 -0.32 6.97
N LEU A 357 7.75 0.69 7.59
CA LEU A 357 6.84 1.59 6.89
C LEU A 357 7.52 2.48 5.84
N PRO A 358 8.67 3.15 6.07
CA PRO A 358 9.27 4.02 5.07
C PRO A 358 9.50 3.38 3.68
N PRO A 359 10.14 2.21 3.55
CA PRO A 359 10.29 1.57 2.24
C PRO A 359 8.94 1.17 1.62
N LEU A 360 7.97 0.73 2.41
CA LEU A 360 6.63 0.39 1.93
C LEU A 360 5.84 1.62 1.44
N ILE A 361 6.01 2.77 2.09
CA ILE A 361 5.38 4.04 1.67
C ILE A 361 5.89 4.46 0.31
N VAL A 362 7.21 4.35 0.08
CA VAL A 362 7.82 4.66 -1.22
C VAL A 362 7.29 3.71 -2.30
N PHE A 363 7.21 2.42 -1.99
CA PHE A 363 6.60 1.42 -2.87
C PHE A 363 5.15 1.79 -3.23
N GLY A 364 4.31 2.13 -2.24
CA GLY A 364 2.91 2.52 -2.44
C GLY A 364 2.72 3.88 -3.13
N LEU A 365 3.57 4.87 -2.89
CA LEU A 365 3.57 6.15 -3.61
C LEU A 365 3.88 5.93 -5.09
N PHE A 366 4.89 5.10 -5.38
CA PHE A 366 5.24 4.78 -6.75
C PHE A 366 4.09 4.05 -7.45
N GLU A 367 3.47 3.06 -6.80
CA GLU A 367 2.25 2.42 -7.34
C GLU A 367 1.18 3.46 -7.65
N THR A 368 0.91 4.39 -6.73
CA THR A 368 -0.11 5.45 -6.92
C THR A 368 0.15 6.28 -8.18
N MET A 369 1.41 6.50 -8.55
CA MET A 369 1.80 7.23 -9.76
C MET A 369 1.80 6.38 -11.05
N VAL A 370 1.77 5.06 -10.91
CA VAL A 370 1.98 4.06 -11.98
C VAL A 370 0.78 3.11 -12.10
N LEU A 371 -0.31 3.43 -11.41
CA LEU A 371 -1.42 2.54 -11.09
C LEU A 371 -2.16 2.05 -12.33
N ASP A 372 -2.59 0.78 -12.35
CA ASP A 372 -3.39 0.20 -13.46
C ASP A 372 -4.84 -0.11 -13.04
N PHE A 373 -5.25 0.40 -11.89
CA PHE A 373 -6.58 0.20 -11.30
C PHE A 373 -7.35 1.51 -11.21
N ALA A 374 -8.59 1.41 -10.75
CA ALA A 374 -9.46 2.55 -10.49
C ALA A 374 -8.85 3.55 -9.49
N PHE A 375 -8.22 3.10 -8.38
CA PHE A 375 -7.62 4.07 -7.46
C PHE A 375 -6.46 3.61 -6.53
N MET A 376 -6.73 2.90 -5.43
CA MET A 376 -5.67 2.45 -4.49
C MET A 376 -5.95 1.03 -4.03
N THR A 377 -4.92 0.21 -3.99
CA THR A 377 -5.01 -1.17 -3.49
C THR A 377 -5.07 -1.22 -1.97
N SER A 378 -5.58 -2.33 -1.42
CA SER A 378 -5.78 -2.49 0.02
C SER A 378 -4.51 -2.30 0.85
N TRP A 379 -3.37 -2.80 0.37
CA TRP A 379 -2.10 -2.68 1.07
C TRP A 379 -1.55 -1.25 1.07
N VAL A 380 -1.78 -0.44 0.03
CA VAL A 380 -1.38 0.97 0.03
C VAL A 380 -2.19 1.73 1.08
N VAL A 381 -3.49 1.45 1.17
CA VAL A 381 -4.36 2.09 2.18
C VAL A 381 -3.87 1.74 3.60
N VAL A 382 -3.47 0.50 3.85
CA VAL A 382 -2.84 0.07 5.13
C VAL A 382 -1.59 0.87 5.43
N VAL A 383 -0.63 0.89 4.51
CA VAL A 383 0.67 1.53 4.71
C VAL A 383 0.50 3.04 4.88
N PHE A 384 -0.33 3.69 4.08
CA PHE A 384 -0.57 5.13 4.15
C PHE A 384 -1.37 5.52 5.40
N GLY A 385 -2.38 4.74 5.80
CA GLY A 385 -3.15 4.99 7.03
C GLY A 385 -2.28 4.92 8.28
N LEU A 386 -1.40 3.92 8.36
CA LEU A 386 -0.41 3.78 9.44
C LEU A 386 0.57 4.97 9.46
N ALA A 387 1.11 5.33 8.29
CA ALA A 387 2.05 6.45 8.15
C ALA A 387 1.43 7.80 8.53
N ALA A 388 0.21 8.07 8.06
CA ALA A 388 -0.52 9.30 8.39
C ALA A 388 -0.78 9.39 9.91
N SER A 389 -1.07 8.26 10.55
CA SER A 389 -1.29 8.16 12.00
C SER A 389 -0.02 8.39 12.82
N ALA A 390 1.14 7.95 12.31
CA ALA A 390 2.45 8.15 12.96
C ALA A 390 2.82 9.64 13.10
N SER A 391 2.25 10.52 12.28
CA SER A 391 2.49 11.96 12.38
C SER A 391 2.05 12.54 13.73
N LYS A 392 0.97 12.05 14.36
CA LYS A 392 0.39 12.70 15.55
C LYS A 392 0.63 11.99 16.88
N ARG A 393 1.07 10.72 16.88
CA ARG A 393 1.39 10.04 18.12
C ARG A 393 2.78 10.47 18.58
N SER A 394 2.86 11.25 19.67
CA SER A 394 4.01 11.12 20.57
C SER A 394 4.01 9.66 21.01
N ILE A 395 4.90 8.86 20.44
CA ILE A 395 4.90 7.41 20.54
C ILE A 395 4.78 7.02 22.01
N ILE A 396 3.63 6.43 22.34
CA ILE A 396 3.40 5.70 23.57
C ILE A 396 4.49 4.63 23.60
N LYS A 397 5.37 4.67 24.61
CA LYS A 397 6.52 3.77 24.84
C LYS A 397 6.16 2.27 24.97
N ASN A 398 4.94 1.85 24.64
CA ASN A 398 4.44 0.48 24.89
C ASN A 398 4.74 -0.51 23.75
N LEU A 399 5.54 -0.13 22.74
CA LEU A 399 5.99 -1.05 21.68
C LEU A 399 7.35 -1.70 21.97
N ASP A 400 8.01 -1.35 23.08
CA ASP A 400 9.30 -1.94 23.48
C ASP A 400 9.13 -3.35 24.10
N ASP A 401 7.91 -3.78 24.41
CA ASP A 401 7.64 -5.16 24.81
C ASP A 401 7.58 -6.08 23.58
N CYS A 402 8.73 -6.27 22.95
CA CYS A 402 8.96 -7.42 22.10
C CYS A 402 8.80 -8.66 23.00
N PRO A 403 7.90 -9.63 22.71
CA PRO A 403 7.65 -10.79 23.58
C PRO A 403 8.86 -11.73 23.78
N GLY A 404 10.04 -11.35 23.29
CA GLY A 404 11.31 -12.04 23.51
C GLY A 404 12.31 -11.32 24.42
N ASP A 405 12.06 -10.09 24.91
CA ASP A 405 13.07 -9.34 25.69
C ASP A 405 12.97 -9.51 27.22
N LYS A 406 12.06 -10.36 27.74
CA LYS A 406 12.04 -10.74 29.17
C LYS A 406 13.19 -11.65 29.63
N PHE A 407 14.18 -11.93 28.78
CA PHE A 407 15.28 -12.87 29.08
C PHE A 407 16.69 -12.26 29.09
N ARG A 408 16.84 -10.96 29.29
CA ARG A 408 18.15 -10.34 29.56
C ARG A 408 18.15 -9.53 30.85
N GLY A 409 18.05 -10.24 31.96
CA GLY A 409 18.74 -9.87 33.19
C GLY A 409 19.88 -10.86 33.41
N HIS A 410 21.10 -10.36 33.57
CA HIS A 410 22.33 -11.09 33.95
C HIS A 410 23.01 -11.95 32.88
N VAL A 411 23.84 -11.33 32.05
CA VAL A 411 25.23 -11.77 31.93
C VAL A 411 26.09 -10.50 31.83
N ALA A 412 26.91 -10.31 32.86
CA ALA A 412 27.97 -9.30 32.94
C ALA A 412 29.19 -9.76 32.14
#